data_AF-G4QHI2-F1
#
_entry.id   AF-G4QHI2-F1
#
_cell.length_a   1.000
_cell.length_b   1.000
_cell.length_c   1.000
_cell.angle_alpha   90.00
_cell.angle_beta   90.00
_cell.angle_gamma   90.00
#
_symmetry.space_group_name_H-M   'P 1'
#
loop_
_entity.id
_entity.type
_entity.pdbx_description
1 polymer ?
#
loop_
_entity_poly.entity_id
_entity_poly.type
_entity_poly.pdbx_seq_one_letter_code
_entity_poly.pdbx_strand_id
1 'polypeptide(L)' 'MKAMIPHHSIAILTSGRANIEDPRVKKLANEIISAQEREIKEMKWLLEDIEKNGIATSANEASKRAVPEFSGQ' A
#
# COMPACT_ATOMS: atom_id res chain seq x y z
N MET A 1 -10.99 -2.08 0.29
CA MET A 1 -9.65 -2.15 -0.35
C MET A 1 -9.66 -1.84 -1.84
N LYS A 2 -10.60 -2.38 -2.66
CA LYS A 2 -10.64 -2.09 -4.11
C LYS A 2 -10.62 -0.59 -4.48
N ALA A 3 -11.32 0.26 -3.72
CA ALA A 3 -11.30 1.72 -3.92
C ALA A 3 -10.08 2.44 -3.32
N MET A 4 -9.35 1.81 -2.39
CA MET A 4 -8.17 2.44 -1.77
C MET A 4 -6.92 2.33 -2.64
N ILE A 5 -6.81 1.27 -3.45
CA ILE A 5 -5.74 1.15 -4.44
C ILE A 5 -5.70 2.38 -5.39
N PRO A 6 -6.81 2.80 -6.04
CA PRO A 6 -6.78 4.00 -6.87
C PRO A 6 -6.59 5.29 -6.06
N HIS A 7 -7.13 5.40 -4.84
CA HIS A 7 -6.85 6.54 -3.95
C HIS A 7 -5.34 6.72 -3.71
N HIS A 8 -4.65 5.62 -3.35
CA HIS A 8 -3.20 5.65 -3.12
C HIS A 8 -2.43 5.95 -4.40
N SER A 9 -2.85 5.32 -5.52
CA SER A 9 -2.24 5.58 -6.83
C SER A 9 -2.30 7.07 -7.21
N ILE A 10 -3.40 7.75 -6.92
CA ILE A 10 -3.54 9.20 -7.16
C ILE A 10 -2.62 10.01 -6.26
N ALA A 11 -2.47 9.64 -4.98
CA ALA A 11 -1.60 10.35 -4.07
C ALA A 11 -0.10 10.15 -4.41
N ILE A 12 0.30 8.96 -4.87
CA ILE A 12 1.64 8.71 -5.44
C ILE A 12 1.88 9.60 -6.66
N LEU A 13 0.94 9.61 -7.62
CA LEU A 13 1.04 10.43 -8.83
C LEU A 13 1.13 11.93 -8.51
N THR A 14 0.35 12.39 -7.52
CA THR A 14 0.34 13.80 -7.09
C THR A 14 1.66 14.16 -6.42
N SER A 15 2.16 13.30 -5.54
CA SER A 15 3.41 13.51 -4.81
C SER A 15 4.63 13.48 -5.76
N GLY A 16 4.65 12.56 -6.72
CA GLY A 16 5.74 12.41 -7.69
C GLY A 16 5.80 13.48 -8.78
N ARG A 17 4.71 14.22 -9.03
CA ARG A 17 4.65 15.31 -10.02
C ARG A 17 4.73 16.71 -9.41
N ALA A 18 4.74 16.81 -8.08
CA ALA A 18 4.79 18.09 -7.41
C ALA A 18 6.16 18.77 -7.62
N ASN A 19 6.17 20.03 -8.03
CA ASN A 19 7.40 20.82 -8.09
C ASN A 19 7.76 21.29 -6.67
N ILE A 20 8.55 20.49 -5.96
CA ILE A 20 8.90 20.70 -4.55
C ILE A 20 10.34 21.20 -4.44
N GLU A 21 10.50 22.45 -4.01
CA GLU A 21 11.80 23.08 -3.75
C GLU A 21 12.32 22.81 -2.34
N ASP A 22 11.43 22.80 -1.32
CA ASP A 22 11.84 22.59 0.08
C ASP A 22 12.28 21.12 0.30
N PRO A 23 13.54 20.88 0.71
CA PRO A 23 14.06 19.51 0.89
C PRO A 23 13.31 18.70 1.96
N ARG A 24 12.69 19.36 2.95
CA ARG A 24 11.89 18.69 3.98
C ARG A 24 10.60 18.15 3.40
N VAL A 25 9.94 18.94 2.54
CA VAL A 25 8.71 18.53 1.85
C VAL A 25 9.02 17.43 0.83
N LYS A 26 10.17 17.50 0.15
CA LYS A 26 10.62 16.45 -0.78
C LYS A 26 10.86 15.11 -0.06
N LYS A 27 11.46 15.15 1.13
CA LYS A 27 11.64 13.96 1.98
C LYS A 27 10.28 13.35 2.35
N LEU A 28 9.33 14.17 2.79
CA LEU A 28 7.99 13.73 3.13
C LEU A 28 7.27 13.12 1.91
N ALA A 29 7.37 13.75 0.73
CA ALA A 29 6.77 13.22 -0.50
C ALA A 29 7.31 11.83 -0.86
N ASN A 30 8.63 11.62 -0.74
CA ASN A 30 9.25 10.31 -0.98
C ASN A 30 8.80 9.26 0.06
N GLU A 31 8.68 9.64 1.33
CA GLU A 31 8.17 8.76 2.39
C GLU A 31 6.71 8.36 2.12
N ILE A 32 5.87 9.31 1.69
CA ILE A 32 4.48 9.05 1.28
C ILE A 32 4.44 8.08 0.10
N ILE A 33 5.23 8.30 -0.94
CA ILE A 33 5.27 7.42 -2.11
C ILE A 33 5.63 5.99 -1.70
N SER A 34 6.74 5.83 -0.97
CA SER A 34 7.22 4.51 -0.54
C SER A 34 6.19 3.78 0.34
N ALA A 35 5.57 4.50 1.29
CA ALA A 35 4.53 3.92 2.14
C ALA A 35 3.32 3.44 1.32
N GLN A 36 2.84 4.28 0.41
CA GLN A 36 1.63 3.97 -0.36
C GLN A 36 1.86 2.88 -1.42
N GLU A 37 3.06 2.77 -1.99
CA GLU A 37 3.42 1.65 -2.87
C GLU A 37 3.42 0.32 -2.11
N ARG A 38 3.96 0.31 -0.89
CA ARG A 38 3.91 -0.86 -0.01
C ARG A 38 2.46 -1.23 0.33
N GLU A 39 1.64 -0.27 0.74
CA GLU A 39 0.22 -0.49 1.08
C GLU A 39 -0.60 -1.01 -0.12
N ILE A 40 -0.30 -0.54 -1.34
CA ILE A 40 -0.90 -1.10 -2.56
C ILE A 40 -0.56 -2.58 -2.73
N LYS A 41 0.70 -2.98 -2.50
CA LYS A 41 1.13 -4.39 -2.58
C LYS A 41 0.41 -5.24 -1.54
N GLU A 42 0.33 -4.77 -0.29
CA GLU A 42 -0.38 -5.43 0.80
C GLU A 42 -1.87 -5.60 0.49
N MET A 43 -2.54 -4.53 0.03
CA MET A 43 -3.95 -4.57 -0.35
C MET A 43 -4.23 -5.53 -1.51
N LYS A 44 -3.36 -5.55 -2.53
CA LYS A 44 -3.50 -6.48 -3.66
C LYS A 44 -3.35 -7.93 -3.19
N TRP A 45 -2.34 -8.20 -2.37
CA TRP A 45 -2.11 -9.51 -1.79
C TRP A 45 -3.32 -9.99 -0.97
N LEU A 46 -3.85 -9.14 -0.08
CA LEU A 46 -5.02 -9.46 0.73
C LEU A 46 -6.28 -9.71 -0.12
N LEU A 47 -6.50 -8.91 -1.16
CA LEU A 47 -7.64 -9.10 -2.06
C LEU A 47 -7.56 -10.43 -2.81
N GLU A 48 -6.37 -10.79 -3.30
CA GLU A 48 -6.13 -12.06 -3.98
C GLU A 48 -6.28 -13.26 -3.04
N ASP A 49 -5.74 -13.16 -1.82
CA ASP A 49 -5.87 -14.19 -0.81
C ASP A 49 -7.34 -14.41 -0.40
N ILE A 50 -8.11 -13.34 -0.19
CA ILE A 50 -9.55 -13.43 0.14
C ILE A 50 -10.34 -14.03 -1.03
N GLU A 51 -10.00 -13.69 -2.28
CA GLU A 51 -10.65 -14.25 -3.46
C GLU A 51 -10.41 -15.76 -3.59
N LYS A 52 -9.21 -16.24 -3.26
CA LYS A 52 -8.83 -17.66 -3.36
C LYS A 52 -9.27 -18.50 -2.15
N ASN A 53 -9.10 -17.95 -0.95
CA ASN A 53 -9.18 -18.69 0.31
C ASN A 53 -10.35 -18.25 1.21
N GLY A 54 -11.11 -17.23 0.81
CA GLY A 54 -12.19 -16.66 1.61
C GLY A 54 -11.70 -15.78 2.76
N ILE A 55 -12.66 -15.22 3.50
CA ILE A 55 -12.40 -14.31 4.62
C ILE A 55 -11.75 -15.07 5.78
N ALA A 56 -10.68 -14.52 6.36
CA ALA A 56 -10.14 -15.01 7.63
C ALA A 56 -11.08 -14.62 8.77
N THR A 57 -11.65 -15.59 9.47
CA THR A 57 -12.63 -15.34 10.55
C THR A 57 -12.05 -15.55 11.94
N SER A 58 -10.85 -16.14 12.04
CA SER A 58 -10.13 -16.33 13.29
C SER A 58 -8.70 -15.79 13.23
N ALA A 59 -8.15 -15.46 14.40
CA ALA A 59 -6.75 -15.03 14.52
C ALA A 59 -5.76 -16.09 14.00
N ASN A 60 -6.07 -17.39 14.20
CA ASN A 60 -5.23 -18.47 13.69
C ASN A 60 -5.21 -18.53 12.16
N GLU A 61 -6.35 -18.29 11.50
CA GLU A 61 -6.42 -18.22 10.04
C GLU A 61 -5.67 -17.01 9.49
N ALA A 62 -5.80 -15.86 10.14
CA ALA A 62 -5.08 -14.65 9.76
C ALA A 62 -3.57 -14.82 9.90
N SER A 63 -3.09 -15.43 11.00
CA SER A 63 -1.65 -15.67 11.21
C SER A 63 -1.05 -16.64 10.18
N LYS A 64 -1.81 -17.64 9.74
CA LYS A 64 -1.36 -18.59 8.68
C LYS A 64 -1.29 -17.93 7.30
N ARG A 65 -2.05 -16.86 7.09
CA ARG A 65 -2.12 -16.07 5.86
C ARG A 65 -1.64 -14.65 6.14
N ALA A 66 -0.46 -14.54 6.75
CA ALA A 66 0.14 -13.25 7.02
C ALA A 66 0.58 -12.59 5.71
N VAL A 67 0.35 -11.27 5.62
CA VAL A 67 0.84 -10.47 4.50
C VAL A 67 2.37 -10.53 4.51
N PRO A 68 3.02 -10.84 3.37
CA PRO A 68 4.48 -10.84 3.31
C PRO A 68 5.03 -9.41 3.41
N GLU A 69 6.27 -9.30 3.85
CA GLU A 69 6.96 -8.01 3.89
C GLU A 69 7.18 -7.48 2.46
N PHE A 70 6.60 -6.32 2.18
CA PHE A 70 6.78 -5.61 0.91
C PHE A 70 7.65 -4.37 1.11
N SER A 71 8.61 -4.15 0.21
CA SER A 71 9.32 -2.88 0.14
C SER A 71 8.52 -1.84 -0.65
N GLY A 72 8.56 -0.58 -0.20
CA GLY A 72 8.14 0.58 -0.98
C GLY A 72 9.33 1.07 -1.81
N GLN A 73 9.39 0.64 -3.07
CA GLN A 73 10.45 0.97 -4.00
C GLN A 73 9.85 1.02 -5.40
#